data_AF-A0A3R7N9U2-F1
#
_entry.id   AF-A0A3R7N9U2-F1
#
_cell.length_a   1.000
_cell.length_b   1.000
_cell.length_c   1.000
_cell.angle_alpha   90.00
_cell.angle_beta   90.00
_cell.angle_gamma   90.00
#
_symmetry.space_group_name_H-M   'P 1'
#
loop_
_entity.id
_entity.type
_entity.pdbx_description
1 polymer ?
#
loop_
_entity_poly.entity_id
_entity_poly.type
_entity_poly.pdbx_seq_one_letter_code
_entity_poly.pdbx_strand_id
1 'polypeptide(L)'
;MRVRTVRWLLVAPVTATVFFTRAFSEARSNYDGTAAPPWAAPGEAPKYPSALSEFPLPKPRMRKTHTEWMFFHGHGGRPGMYGPTREIADFEFADGTPASISGRRFAFKHHQDHLLVQLIRAGAVVERQAAQGLLPRVPGTPEQRNWDPAIPLFLEDVDEQGRPPPTRSVCSRVVDERMGSPTRAPNATANRQEGDTLEANTMFESYDPQAFVSDHVKMWDERRPYWSRRRWALTDKFLVPKSPKPKNTIKDE
;
A
#
# COMPACT_ATOMS: atom_id res chain seq x y z
N MET A 1 51.95 -56.84 -28.87
CA MET A 1 52.85 -55.69 -28.70
C MET A 1 52.70 -54.72 -29.86
N ARG A 2 52.07 -53.56 -29.65
CA ARG A 2 52.49 -52.24 -30.13
C ARG A 2 51.40 -51.21 -29.80
N VAL A 3 51.87 -50.16 -29.13
CA VAL A 3 51.16 -49.02 -28.56
C VAL A 3 50.66 -48.08 -29.64
N ARG A 4 49.45 -47.51 -29.51
CA ARG A 4 49.14 -46.15 -29.97
C ARG A 4 48.14 -45.49 -29.02
N THR A 5 48.68 -44.70 -28.10
CA THR A 5 47.96 -43.69 -27.33
C THR A 5 47.81 -42.44 -28.20
N VAL A 6 46.57 -42.02 -28.46
CA VAL A 6 46.30 -40.74 -29.13
C VAL A 6 45.98 -39.71 -28.05
N ARG A 7 46.94 -38.81 -27.83
CA ARG A 7 46.79 -37.56 -27.09
C ARG A 7 45.73 -36.70 -27.78
N TRP A 8 44.64 -36.39 -27.09
CA TRP A 8 43.80 -35.26 -27.45
C TRP A 8 44.35 -34.01 -26.77
N LEU A 9 44.69 -33.04 -27.60
CA LEU A 9 45.25 -31.74 -27.24
C LEU A 9 44.23 -30.93 -26.43
N LEU A 10 44.72 -30.38 -25.33
CA LEU A 10 44.11 -29.30 -24.56
C LEU A 10 43.70 -28.16 -25.48
N VAL A 11 42.40 -27.89 -25.57
CA VAL A 11 41.88 -26.65 -26.16
C VAL A 11 42.09 -25.55 -25.12
N ALA A 12 43.07 -24.69 -25.38
CA ALA A 12 43.30 -23.48 -24.59
C ALA A 12 42.12 -22.51 -24.76
N PRO A 13 41.72 -21.77 -23.71
CA PRO A 13 40.72 -20.72 -23.84
C PRO A 13 41.34 -19.60 -24.68
N VAL A 14 40.71 -19.32 -25.82
CA VAL A 14 41.01 -18.16 -26.65
C VAL A 14 40.74 -16.93 -25.78
N THR A 15 41.82 -16.29 -25.35
CA THR A 15 41.79 -14.94 -24.79
C THR A 15 41.07 -14.04 -25.78
N ALA A 16 39.89 -13.57 -25.41
CA ALA A 16 39.15 -12.57 -26.16
C ALA A 16 40.01 -11.32 -26.26
N THR A 17 40.67 -11.14 -27.41
CA THR A 17 41.26 -9.88 -27.82
C THR A 17 40.11 -8.89 -27.97
N VAL A 18 39.90 -8.06 -26.96
CA VAL A 18 39.03 -6.88 -27.04
C VAL A 18 39.71 -5.94 -28.03
N PHE A 19 39.35 -6.06 -29.31
CA PHE A 19 39.56 -4.99 -30.26
C PHE A 19 38.77 -3.79 -29.73
N PHE A 20 39.47 -2.78 -29.21
CA PHE A 20 38.89 -1.47 -28.93
C PHE A 20 38.59 -0.80 -30.28
N THR A 21 37.54 -1.24 -30.95
CA THR A 21 36.87 -0.39 -31.93
C THR A 21 36.27 0.76 -31.14
N ARG A 22 36.70 2.00 -31.40
CA ARG A 22 36.04 3.19 -30.88
C ARG A 22 34.55 3.08 -31.19
N ALA A 23 33.71 2.99 -30.16
CA ALA A 23 32.27 3.04 -30.34
C ALA A 23 31.91 4.47 -30.76
N PHE A 24 31.61 4.67 -32.05
CA PHE A 24 31.21 5.96 -32.62
C PHE A 24 29.85 6.46 -32.09
N SER A 25 29.05 5.54 -31.52
CA SER A 25 27.76 5.88 -30.93
C SER A 25 27.76 5.48 -29.46
N GLU A 26 27.36 6.43 -28.63
CA GLU A 26 27.32 6.26 -27.18
C GLU A 26 25.93 5.79 -26.74
N ALA A 27 25.87 4.72 -25.95
CA ALA A 27 24.67 4.25 -25.30
C ALA A 27 24.99 3.89 -23.85
N ARG A 28 24.49 4.69 -22.90
CA ARG A 28 24.70 4.49 -21.47
C ARG A 28 23.39 4.65 -20.71
N SER A 29 23.07 3.70 -19.83
CA SER A 29 21.95 3.79 -18.90
C SER A 29 22.38 4.27 -17.50
N ASN A 30 23.67 4.18 -17.17
CA ASN A 30 24.25 4.58 -15.89
C ASN A 30 25.47 5.49 -16.11
N TYR A 31 25.84 6.27 -15.10
CA TYR A 31 27.00 7.17 -15.14
C TYR A 31 28.30 6.42 -15.48
N ASP A 32 28.54 5.30 -14.80
CA ASP A 32 29.73 4.45 -14.97
C ASP A 32 29.70 3.59 -16.26
N GLY A 33 28.59 3.62 -17.01
CA GLY A 33 28.40 2.79 -18.20
C GLY A 33 28.09 1.31 -17.92
N THR A 34 27.98 0.91 -16.66
CA THR A 34 27.58 -0.45 -16.27
C THR A 34 26.08 -0.68 -16.45
N ALA A 35 25.70 -1.91 -16.80
CA ALA A 35 24.31 -2.33 -16.93
C ALA A 35 24.13 -3.77 -16.44
N ALA A 36 22.93 -4.09 -15.97
CA ALA A 36 22.55 -5.48 -15.70
C ALA A 36 22.59 -6.28 -17.02
N PRO A 37 22.94 -7.59 -16.97
CA PRO A 37 23.00 -8.41 -18.18
C PRO A 37 21.62 -8.40 -18.86
N PRO A 38 21.52 -7.90 -20.11
CA PRO A 38 20.22 -7.73 -20.78
C PRO A 38 19.64 -9.07 -21.24
N TRP A 39 20.47 -10.11 -21.35
CA TRP A 39 20.11 -11.43 -21.82
C TRP A 39 20.31 -12.46 -20.71
N ALA A 40 19.35 -13.38 -20.56
CA ALA A 40 19.51 -14.55 -19.71
C ALA A 40 20.51 -15.54 -20.33
N ALA A 41 21.02 -16.47 -19.51
CA ALA A 41 21.87 -17.53 -20.03
C ALA A 41 21.09 -18.44 -20.99
N PRO A 42 21.76 -19.09 -21.96
CA PRO A 42 21.10 -20.03 -22.86
C PRO A 42 20.37 -21.15 -22.09
N GLY A 43 19.08 -21.33 -22.35
CA GLY A 43 18.24 -22.33 -21.68
C GLY A 43 17.52 -21.84 -20.42
N GLU A 44 17.83 -20.64 -19.93
CA GLU A 44 17.11 -20.02 -18.82
C GLU A 44 15.96 -19.13 -19.31
N ALA A 45 14.88 -19.08 -18.52
CA ALA A 45 13.75 -18.19 -18.81
C ALA A 45 14.15 -16.72 -18.54
N PRO A 46 13.83 -15.78 -19.44
CA PRO A 46 14.14 -14.37 -19.23
C PRO A 46 13.31 -13.77 -18.08
N LYS A 47 13.90 -12.81 -17.37
CA LYS A 47 13.21 -12.06 -16.32
C LYS A 47 12.44 -10.90 -16.92
N TYR A 48 11.13 -10.85 -16.68
CA TYR A 48 10.27 -9.75 -17.11
C TYR A 48 10.00 -8.75 -15.98
N PRO A 49 9.90 -7.45 -16.30
CA PRO A 49 9.42 -6.45 -15.36
C PRO A 49 7.92 -6.64 -15.04
N SER A 50 7.49 -6.12 -13.89
CA SER A 50 6.07 -6.10 -13.53
C SER A 50 5.29 -5.24 -14.52
N ALA A 51 4.29 -5.85 -15.19
CA ALA A 51 3.42 -5.14 -16.13
C ALA A 51 2.29 -4.36 -15.45
N LEU A 52 2.00 -4.66 -14.18
CA LEU A 52 0.98 -3.95 -13.39
C LEU A 52 1.55 -2.67 -12.79
N SER A 53 0.71 -1.65 -12.70
CA SER A 53 1.06 -0.40 -12.01
C SER A 53 1.36 -0.67 -10.53
N GLU A 54 2.24 0.12 -9.94
CA GLU A 54 2.71 0.00 -8.55
C GLU A 54 1.70 0.59 -7.56
N PHE A 55 0.43 0.29 -7.76
CA PHE A 55 -0.65 0.71 -6.87
C PHE A 55 -0.67 -0.20 -5.63
N PRO A 56 -0.75 0.37 -4.40
CA PRO A 56 -0.61 -0.41 -3.17
C PRO A 56 -1.76 -1.38 -2.92
N LEU A 57 -2.95 -1.13 -3.46
CA LEU A 57 -4.10 -2.01 -3.27
C LEU A 57 -4.15 -3.08 -4.38
N PRO A 58 -4.63 -4.30 -4.06
CA PRO A 58 -4.76 -5.37 -5.05
C PRO A 58 -5.77 -5.07 -6.16
N LYS A 59 -6.69 -4.12 -5.93
CA LYS A 59 -7.66 -3.62 -6.89
C LYS A 59 -7.63 -2.08 -6.85
N PRO A 60 -7.70 -1.40 -8.01
CA PRO A 60 -7.84 -1.92 -9.37
C PRO A 60 -6.54 -2.52 -9.93
N ARG A 61 -6.65 -3.52 -10.81
CA ARG A 61 -5.50 -4.12 -11.52
C ARG A 61 -5.25 -3.40 -12.82
N MET A 62 -4.48 -2.33 -12.78
CA MET A 62 -4.12 -1.52 -13.95
C MET A 62 -2.77 -1.94 -14.52
N ARG A 63 -2.66 -1.99 -15.85
CA ARG A 63 -1.38 -2.15 -16.54
C ARG A 63 -0.60 -0.83 -16.48
N LYS A 64 0.73 -0.89 -16.38
CA LYS A 64 1.60 0.29 -16.48
C LYS A 64 1.30 1.06 -17.75
N THR A 65 1.06 2.36 -17.60
CA THR A 65 0.94 3.29 -18.73
C THR A 65 2.28 3.47 -19.44
N HIS A 66 2.28 4.04 -20.65
CA HIS A 66 3.52 4.37 -21.36
C HIS A 66 4.44 5.26 -20.51
N THR A 67 3.87 6.25 -19.82
CA THR A 67 4.62 7.15 -18.93
C THR A 67 5.26 6.41 -17.76
N GLU A 68 4.57 5.44 -17.15
CA GLU A 68 5.15 4.58 -16.11
C GLU A 68 6.29 3.71 -16.65
N TRP A 69 6.19 3.21 -17.88
CA TRP A 69 7.31 2.51 -18.53
C TRP A 69 8.53 3.42 -18.71
N MET A 70 8.31 4.70 -19.02
CA MET A 70 9.40 5.65 -19.11
C MET A 70 10.07 5.92 -17.77
N PHE A 71 9.29 6.07 -16.70
CA PHE A 71 9.83 6.16 -15.34
C PHE A 71 10.59 4.89 -14.95
N PHE A 72 10.04 3.72 -15.28
CA PHE A 72 10.69 2.42 -15.06
C PHE A 72 12.05 2.33 -15.76
N HIS A 73 12.17 2.87 -16.97
CA HIS A 73 13.42 2.92 -17.73
C HIS A 73 14.30 4.15 -17.43
N GLY A 74 14.05 4.88 -16.34
CA GLY A 74 14.93 5.95 -15.84
C GLY A 74 14.77 7.32 -16.50
N HIS A 75 13.70 7.55 -17.26
CA HIS A 75 13.36 8.87 -17.80
C HIS A 75 12.36 9.60 -16.89
N GLY A 76 12.30 10.93 -16.98
CA GLY A 76 11.42 11.80 -16.19
C GLY A 76 9.97 11.90 -16.66
N GLY A 77 9.40 10.84 -17.22
CA GLY A 77 8.03 10.83 -17.78
C GLY A 77 7.89 11.48 -19.16
N ARG A 78 8.94 12.14 -19.68
CA ARG A 78 9.06 12.60 -21.07
C ARG A 78 10.43 12.23 -21.65
N PRO A 79 10.58 11.99 -22.97
CA PRO A 79 11.83 11.46 -23.50
C PRO A 79 13.00 12.43 -23.36
N GLY A 80 12.77 13.74 -23.38
CA GLY A 80 13.82 14.77 -23.23
C GLY A 80 14.07 15.23 -21.78
N MET A 81 13.62 14.46 -20.78
CA MET A 81 13.80 14.81 -19.37
C MET A 81 14.48 13.65 -18.64
N TYR A 82 15.64 13.94 -18.04
CA TYR A 82 16.53 12.93 -17.47
C TYR A 82 16.90 11.83 -18.48
N GLY A 83 17.66 10.83 -18.05
CA GLY A 83 18.04 9.70 -18.88
C GLY A 83 19.06 10.00 -20.00
N PRO A 84 19.34 9.01 -20.86
CA PRO A 84 20.44 9.05 -21.82
C PRO A 84 20.26 10.11 -22.91
N THR A 85 19.02 10.31 -23.35
CA THR A 85 18.59 11.27 -24.39
C THR A 85 18.91 12.73 -24.07
N ARG A 86 19.22 13.06 -22.81
CA ARG A 86 19.61 14.41 -22.37
C ARG A 86 21.04 14.48 -21.86
N GLU A 87 21.61 13.34 -21.46
CA GLU A 87 22.96 13.27 -20.87
C GLU A 87 24.06 13.10 -21.91
N ILE A 88 23.79 12.32 -22.93
CA ILE A 88 24.72 12.04 -24.03
C ILE A 88 24.80 13.28 -24.92
N ALA A 89 25.99 13.58 -25.43
CA ALA A 89 26.17 14.70 -26.34
C ALA A 89 25.48 14.41 -27.69
N ASP A 90 24.83 15.43 -28.27
CA ASP A 90 24.10 15.28 -29.54
C ASP A 90 25.04 14.96 -30.73
N PHE A 91 26.30 15.40 -30.65
CA PHE A 91 27.31 15.16 -31.68
C PHE A 91 28.74 15.16 -31.10
N GLU A 92 29.65 14.56 -31.85
CA GLU A 92 31.10 14.69 -31.71
C GLU A 92 31.72 15.10 -33.05
N PHE A 93 32.89 15.75 -33.03
CA PHE A 93 33.64 16.00 -34.25
C PHE A 93 34.28 14.70 -34.77
N ALA A 94 34.59 14.62 -36.07
CA ALA A 94 35.11 13.40 -36.70
C ALA A 94 36.50 12.97 -36.20
N ASP A 95 37.29 13.91 -35.71
CA ASP A 95 38.57 13.67 -35.02
C ASP A 95 38.37 13.18 -33.58
N GLY A 96 37.16 13.28 -33.07
CA GLY A 96 36.75 12.92 -31.72
C GLY A 96 36.79 14.01 -30.69
N THR A 97 36.96 15.26 -31.12
CA THR A 97 36.80 16.39 -30.21
C THR A 97 35.34 16.44 -29.73
N PRO A 98 35.07 16.56 -28.41
CA PRO A 98 33.71 16.63 -27.89
C PRO A 98 33.06 17.99 -28.14
N ALA A 99 31.73 18.07 -28.02
CA ALA A 99 31.00 19.33 -28.09
C ALA A 99 31.32 20.25 -26.89
N SER A 100 31.14 21.56 -27.08
CA SER A 100 31.33 22.55 -26.01
C SER A 100 30.19 22.55 -25.00
N ILE A 101 30.46 23.01 -23.78
CA ILE A 101 29.45 23.09 -22.71
C ILE A 101 28.53 24.29 -22.98
N SER A 102 27.30 24.00 -23.42
CA SER A 102 26.25 25.01 -23.50
C SER A 102 25.86 25.55 -22.12
N GLY A 103 25.45 26.82 -22.04
CA GLY A 103 24.89 27.39 -20.80
C GLY A 103 23.69 26.59 -20.25
N ARG A 104 22.88 25.98 -21.14
CA ARG A 104 21.79 25.07 -20.72
C ARG A 104 22.31 23.77 -20.13
N ARG A 105 23.42 23.23 -20.67
CA ARG A 105 24.08 22.03 -20.15
C ARG A 105 24.67 22.30 -18.77
N PHE A 106 25.27 23.47 -18.57
CA PHE A 106 25.76 23.92 -17.27
C PHE A 106 24.63 24.09 -16.25
N ALA A 107 23.55 24.81 -16.60
CA ALA A 107 22.39 24.97 -15.73
C ALA A 107 21.73 23.62 -15.37
N PHE A 108 21.71 22.67 -16.30
CA PHE A 108 21.21 21.32 -16.04
C PHE A 108 22.12 20.55 -15.07
N LYS A 109 23.45 20.65 -15.19
CA LYS A 109 24.36 20.06 -14.21
C LYS A 109 24.19 20.69 -12.83
N HIS A 110 24.05 22.02 -12.76
CA HIS A 110 23.75 22.72 -11.52
C HIS A 110 22.44 22.24 -10.88
N HIS A 111 21.40 21.96 -11.68
CA HIS A 111 20.15 21.36 -11.19
C HIS A 111 20.37 19.96 -10.61
N GLN A 112 21.21 19.12 -11.23
CA GLN A 112 21.53 17.80 -10.69
C GLN A 112 22.28 17.90 -9.36
N ASP A 113 23.27 18.78 -9.28
CA ASP A 113 24.00 19.05 -8.04
C ASP A 113 23.06 19.59 -6.96
N HIS A 114 22.10 20.43 -7.34
CA HIS A 114 21.11 20.94 -6.40
C HIS A 114 20.25 19.83 -5.78
N LEU A 115 19.81 18.84 -6.57
CA LEU A 115 19.08 17.68 -6.04
C LEU A 115 19.93 16.85 -5.06
N LEU A 116 21.22 16.68 -5.36
CA LEU A 116 22.16 16.02 -4.43
C LEU A 116 22.32 16.82 -3.14
N VAL A 117 22.48 18.14 -3.24
CA VAL A 117 22.60 19.02 -2.09
C VAL A 117 21.33 19.01 -1.24
N GLN A 118 20.14 18.95 -1.85
CA GLN A 118 18.87 18.80 -1.13
C GLN A 118 18.84 17.48 -0.35
N LEU A 119 19.22 16.36 -0.98
CA LEU A 119 19.26 15.06 -0.33
C LEU A 119 20.24 15.03 0.86
N ILE A 120 21.47 15.52 0.66
CA ILE A 120 22.51 15.54 1.69
C ILE A 120 22.09 16.44 2.86
N ARG A 121 21.56 17.64 2.57
CA ARG A 121 21.11 18.57 3.63
C ARG A 121 19.91 18.02 4.40
N ALA A 122 18.95 17.40 3.72
CA ALA A 122 17.81 16.76 4.38
C ALA A 122 18.27 15.61 5.31
N GLY A 123 19.17 14.75 4.83
CA GLY A 123 19.77 13.68 5.63
C GLY A 123 20.50 14.22 6.87
N ALA A 124 21.36 15.23 6.68
CA ALA A 124 22.11 15.84 7.79
C ALA A 124 21.21 16.49 8.85
N VAL A 125 20.07 17.07 8.45
CA VAL A 125 19.07 17.61 9.39
C VAL A 125 18.44 16.49 10.21
N VAL A 126 18.08 15.37 9.59
CA VAL A 126 17.51 14.21 10.30
C VAL A 126 18.53 13.60 11.27
N GLU A 127 19.79 13.43 10.85
CA GLU A 127 20.87 12.94 11.71
C GLU A 127 21.10 13.86 12.92
N ARG A 128 21.11 15.17 12.70
CA ARG A 128 21.23 16.15 13.79
C ARG A 128 20.04 16.08 14.74
N GLN A 129 18.81 15.97 14.23
CA GLN A 129 17.61 15.84 15.07
C GLN A 129 17.63 14.53 15.87
N ALA A 130 18.09 13.43 15.27
CA ALA A 130 18.27 12.15 15.94
C ALA A 130 19.29 12.26 17.07
N ALA A 131 20.46 12.87 16.80
CA ALA A 131 21.53 13.06 17.80
C ALA A 131 21.08 13.96 18.97
N GLN A 132 20.20 14.92 18.71
CA GLN A 132 19.60 15.79 19.74
C GLN A 132 18.41 15.13 20.47
N GLY A 133 17.97 13.95 20.05
CA GLY A 133 16.80 13.28 20.62
C GLY A 133 15.46 13.97 20.29
N LEU A 134 15.41 14.78 19.23
CA LEU A 134 14.22 15.53 18.82
C LEU A 134 13.25 14.71 17.96
N LEU A 135 13.68 13.55 17.44
CA LEU A 135 12.82 12.65 16.70
C LEU A 135 11.88 11.93 17.67
N PRO A 136 10.55 12.17 17.61
CA PRO A 136 9.61 11.53 18.52
C PRO A 136 9.53 10.04 18.22
N ARG A 137 9.28 9.23 19.26
CA ARG A 137 9.01 7.80 19.11
C ARG A 137 7.61 7.52 18.57
N VAL A 138 6.68 8.44 18.83
CA VAL A 138 5.30 8.34 18.41
C VAL A 138 5.18 8.82 16.95
N PRO A 139 4.66 7.98 16.03
CA PRO A 139 4.45 8.35 14.64
C PRO A 139 3.42 9.48 14.47
N GLY A 140 3.66 10.32 13.46
CA GLY A 140 2.73 11.36 13.04
C GLY A 140 2.74 12.61 13.92
N THR A 141 2.14 13.68 13.41
CA THR A 141 1.94 14.92 14.17
C THR A 141 0.73 14.79 15.12
N PRO A 142 0.57 15.64 16.14
CA PRO A 142 -0.64 15.66 16.96
C PRO A 142 -1.93 15.84 16.14
N GLU A 143 -1.89 16.67 15.09
CA GLU A 143 -3.01 16.86 14.18
C GLU A 143 -3.37 15.58 13.43
N GLN A 144 -2.37 14.87 12.90
CA GLN A 144 -2.58 13.60 12.21
C GLN A 144 -3.16 12.54 13.15
N ARG A 145 -2.64 12.43 14.38
CA ARG A 145 -3.10 11.46 15.39
C ARG A 145 -4.55 11.70 15.83
N ASN A 146 -4.98 12.96 15.88
CA ASN A 146 -6.36 13.27 16.24
C ASN A 146 -7.34 12.97 15.09
N TRP A 147 -6.86 12.95 13.85
CA TRP A 147 -7.69 12.73 12.67
C TRP A 147 -7.75 11.27 12.24
N ASP A 148 -6.62 10.55 12.30
CA ASP A 148 -6.47 9.19 11.78
C ASP A 148 -6.61 8.14 12.91
N PRO A 149 -7.72 7.39 12.97
CA PRO A 149 -7.90 6.33 13.96
C PRO A 149 -7.06 5.08 13.67
N ALA A 150 -6.37 5.00 12.52
CA ALA A 150 -5.46 3.90 12.22
C ALA A 150 -4.13 4.01 12.98
N ILE A 151 -3.77 5.21 13.46
CA ILE A 151 -2.60 5.38 14.33
C ILE A 151 -2.98 4.93 15.74
N PRO A 152 -2.29 3.93 16.33
CA PRO A 152 -2.61 3.43 17.66
C PRO A 152 -2.55 4.53 18.73
N LEU A 153 -3.35 4.37 19.79
CA LEU A 153 -3.19 5.22 20.97
C LEU A 153 -1.94 4.80 21.74
N PHE A 154 -0.92 5.67 21.76
CA PHE A 154 0.33 5.45 22.49
C PHE A 154 0.17 5.79 23.99
N LEU A 155 -0.65 5.00 24.68
CA LEU A 155 -0.86 5.08 26.13
C LEU A 155 0.17 4.17 26.84
N GLU A 156 0.80 4.64 27.92
CA GLU A 156 1.84 3.88 28.61
C GLU A 156 1.26 2.86 29.62
N ASP A 157 0.35 3.31 30.48
CA ASP A 157 -0.11 2.53 31.65
C ASP A 157 -1.57 2.07 31.58
N VAL A 158 -2.28 2.40 30.50
CA VAL A 158 -3.71 2.07 30.34
C VAL A 158 -3.96 1.33 29.05
N ASP A 159 -4.97 0.46 29.08
CA ASP A 159 -5.43 -0.23 27.88
C ASP A 159 -6.09 0.78 26.93
N GLU A 160 -5.87 0.62 25.63
CA GLU A 160 -6.42 1.46 24.57
C GLU A 160 -7.96 1.43 24.58
N GLN A 161 -8.54 0.30 24.98
CA GLN A 161 -9.99 0.09 25.00
C GLN A 161 -10.62 0.32 26.39
N GLY A 162 -9.90 0.99 27.30
CA GLY A 162 -10.40 1.41 28.60
C GLY A 162 -9.94 0.52 29.75
N ARG A 163 -10.86 -0.23 30.39
CA ARG A 163 -10.46 -1.17 31.45
C ARG A 163 -9.87 -2.42 30.82
N PRO A 164 -8.79 -2.97 31.39
CA PRO A 164 -8.32 -4.28 30.96
C PRO A 164 -9.48 -5.28 31.06
N PRO A 165 -9.55 -6.26 30.15
CA PRO A 165 -10.60 -7.26 30.14
C PRO A 165 -10.73 -7.88 31.55
N PRO A 166 -11.96 -8.02 32.07
CA PRO A 166 -12.18 -8.13 33.51
C PRO A 166 -11.57 -9.40 34.10
N THR A 167 -10.58 -9.23 34.98
CA THR A 167 -10.28 -10.19 36.04
C THR A 167 -11.22 -9.90 37.23
N ARG A 168 -12.25 -10.72 37.41
CA ARG A 168 -13.43 -10.43 38.25
C ARG A 168 -13.12 -10.23 39.75
N SER A 169 -13.25 -8.99 40.24
CA SER A 169 -13.22 -8.59 41.67
C SER A 169 -14.56 -8.88 42.39
N VAL A 170 -14.57 -8.87 43.73
CA VAL A 170 -15.71 -9.26 44.60
C VAL A 170 -16.69 -8.11 44.88
N CYS A 171 -16.22 -6.86 44.93
CA CYS A 171 -17.06 -5.70 45.25
C CYS A 171 -18.02 -5.31 44.10
N SER A 172 -17.64 -5.55 42.84
CA SER A 172 -18.54 -5.40 41.69
C SER A 172 -19.69 -6.42 41.71
N ARG A 173 -19.48 -7.61 42.29
CA ARG A 173 -20.48 -8.69 42.33
C ARG A 173 -21.76 -8.30 43.05
N VAL A 174 -21.64 -7.54 44.16
CA VAL A 174 -22.81 -7.17 44.98
C VAL A 174 -23.67 -6.08 44.29
N VAL A 175 -23.05 -5.19 43.53
CA VAL A 175 -23.77 -4.17 42.74
C VAL A 175 -24.44 -4.82 41.53
N ASP A 176 -23.76 -5.77 40.88
CA ASP A 176 -24.30 -6.57 39.79
C ASP A 176 -25.48 -7.46 40.25
N GLU A 177 -25.45 -8.01 41.46
CA GLU A 177 -26.54 -8.85 41.98
C GLU A 177 -27.88 -8.12 42.15
N ARG A 178 -27.84 -6.84 42.55
CA ARG A 178 -29.05 -6.06 42.84
C ARG A 178 -29.62 -5.37 41.61
N MET A 179 -28.77 -4.95 40.68
CA MET A 179 -29.18 -4.26 39.45
C MET A 179 -29.24 -5.19 38.23
N GLY A 180 -28.63 -6.36 38.31
CA GLY A 180 -28.47 -7.32 37.21
C GLY A 180 -29.40 -8.53 37.27
N SER A 181 -30.59 -8.41 37.88
CA SER A 181 -31.63 -9.46 37.81
C SER A 181 -32.66 -9.13 36.71
N PRO A 182 -32.37 -9.38 35.41
CA PRO A 182 -33.40 -9.42 34.38
C PRO A 182 -34.34 -10.62 34.62
N THR A 183 -35.34 -10.75 33.74
CA THR A 183 -36.32 -11.85 33.72
C THR A 183 -35.67 -13.21 33.98
N ARG A 184 -36.21 -13.92 34.99
CA ARG A 184 -35.65 -15.16 35.52
C ARG A 184 -35.96 -16.34 34.59
N ALA A 185 -35.03 -17.31 34.53
CA ALA A 185 -35.26 -18.57 33.84
C ALA A 185 -36.47 -19.32 34.47
N PRO A 186 -37.29 -20.00 33.67
CA PRO A 186 -38.44 -20.72 34.18
C PRO A 186 -37.99 -21.90 35.06
N ASN A 187 -38.67 -22.10 36.20
CA ASN A 187 -38.35 -23.15 37.16
C ASN A 187 -38.41 -24.57 36.56
N ALA A 188 -39.13 -24.75 35.45
CA ALA A 188 -39.21 -26.02 34.73
C ALA A 188 -37.89 -26.42 34.03
N THR A 189 -36.99 -25.47 33.77
CA THR A 189 -35.69 -25.74 33.14
C THR A 189 -34.53 -25.75 34.12
N ALA A 190 -34.62 -24.96 35.20
CA ALA A 190 -33.66 -24.98 36.30
C ALA A 190 -34.35 -24.47 37.58
N ASN A 191 -34.48 -25.33 38.59
CA ASN A 191 -35.11 -24.96 39.85
C ASN A 191 -34.12 -24.25 40.77
N ARG A 192 -34.20 -22.91 40.79
CA ARG A 192 -33.36 -22.06 41.63
C ARG A 192 -33.47 -22.36 43.14
N GLN A 193 -34.61 -22.85 43.62
CA GLN A 193 -34.79 -23.16 45.06
C GLN A 193 -33.98 -24.39 45.50
N GLU A 194 -33.69 -25.29 44.55
CA GLU A 194 -32.83 -26.45 44.73
C GLU A 194 -31.36 -26.13 44.40
N GLY A 195 -31.08 -24.88 43.97
CA GLY A 195 -29.74 -24.43 43.59
C GLY A 195 -29.39 -24.67 42.13
N ASP A 196 -30.33 -25.13 41.30
CA ASP A 196 -30.08 -25.39 39.89
C ASP A 196 -29.95 -24.08 39.11
N THR A 197 -28.84 -23.95 38.38
CA THR A 197 -28.56 -22.83 37.49
C THR A 197 -28.26 -23.34 36.08
N LEU A 198 -28.79 -22.65 35.07
CA LEU A 198 -28.38 -22.88 33.69
C LEU A 198 -27.00 -22.24 33.49
N GLU A 199 -26.02 -23.04 33.10
CA GLU A 199 -24.74 -22.53 32.62
C GLU A 199 -24.92 -21.86 31.26
N ALA A 200 -24.17 -20.77 31.04
CA ALA A 200 -24.16 -20.11 29.75
C ALA A 200 -23.67 -21.10 28.69
N ASN A 201 -24.56 -21.54 27.80
CA ASN A 201 -24.19 -22.40 26.71
C ASN A 201 -23.55 -21.57 25.60
N THR A 202 -22.26 -21.28 25.77
CA THR A 202 -21.46 -20.51 24.82
C THR A 202 -20.99 -21.33 23.61
N MET A 203 -21.47 -22.58 23.46
CA MET A 203 -21.08 -23.49 22.38
C MET A 203 -21.32 -22.91 20.97
N PHE A 204 -22.20 -21.91 20.85
CA PHE A 204 -22.53 -21.23 19.59
C PHE A 204 -22.29 -19.71 19.62
N GLU A 205 -21.53 -19.19 20.60
CA GLU A 205 -21.18 -17.77 20.63
C GLU A 205 -20.10 -17.43 19.60
N SER A 206 -20.25 -16.31 18.91
CA SER A 206 -19.24 -15.77 17.97
C SER A 206 -18.84 -14.36 18.38
N TYR A 207 -17.54 -14.15 18.62
CA TYR A 207 -16.96 -12.82 18.85
C TYR A 207 -16.72 -12.03 17.56
N ASP A 208 -17.04 -12.62 16.41
CA ASP A 208 -16.93 -11.98 15.11
C ASP A 208 -18.07 -10.96 14.91
N PRO A 209 -17.79 -9.65 14.78
CA PRO A 209 -18.84 -8.66 14.53
C PRO A 209 -19.60 -8.93 13.22
N GLN A 210 -19.01 -9.65 12.26
CA GLN A 210 -19.68 -10.03 11.02
C GLN A 210 -20.85 -10.99 11.23
N ALA A 211 -20.93 -11.69 12.37
CA ALA A 211 -22.06 -12.55 12.69
C ALA A 211 -23.37 -11.78 12.84
N PHE A 212 -23.31 -10.49 13.20
CA PHE A 212 -24.49 -9.66 13.46
C PHE A 212 -24.55 -8.42 12.56
N VAL A 213 -23.44 -7.98 11.96
CA VAL A 213 -23.41 -6.88 10.98
C VAL A 213 -23.70 -7.42 9.57
N SER A 214 -24.87 -7.11 9.03
CA SER A 214 -25.27 -7.54 7.69
C SER A 214 -24.84 -6.57 6.60
N ASP A 215 -23.62 -6.73 6.07
CA ASP A 215 -23.10 -5.94 4.93
C ASP A 215 -23.63 -6.43 3.56
N HIS A 216 -24.91 -6.78 3.51
CA HIS A 216 -25.55 -7.30 2.29
C HIS A 216 -26.07 -6.14 1.45
N VAL A 217 -25.26 -5.69 0.48
CA VAL A 217 -25.66 -4.67 -0.48
C VAL A 217 -26.73 -5.23 -1.42
N LYS A 218 -27.97 -4.76 -1.30
CA LYS A 218 -29.06 -5.10 -2.23
C LYS A 218 -28.80 -4.44 -3.57
N MET A 219 -28.41 -5.25 -4.57
CA MET A 219 -28.16 -4.78 -5.94
C MET A 219 -29.42 -4.26 -6.65
N TRP A 220 -30.58 -4.79 -6.27
CA TRP A 220 -31.87 -4.45 -6.85
C TRP A 220 -32.92 -4.28 -5.76
N ASP A 221 -33.69 -3.21 -5.84
CA ASP A 221 -34.86 -3.02 -4.99
C ASP A 221 -36.00 -3.93 -5.46
N GLU A 222 -36.56 -4.71 -4.53
CA GLU A 222 -37.72 -5.56 -4.80
C GLU A 222 -38.96 -4.72 -5.09
N ARG A 223 -39.48 -4.85 -6.32
CA ARG A 223 -40.70 -4.14 -6.75
C ARG A 223 -41.95 -4.81 -6.18
N ARG A 224 -42.97 -3.99 -5.92
CA ARG A 224 -44.29 -4.49 -5.49
C ARG A 224 -44.91 -5.40 -6.56
N PRO A 225 -45.41 -6.60 -6.21
CA PRO A 225 -45.90 -7.58 -7.18
C PRO A 225 -47.28 -7.22 -7.74
N TYR A 226 -47.32 -6.42 -8.80
CA TYR A 226 -48.55 -5.95 -9.45
C TYR A 226 -49.31 -7.05 -10.19
N TRP A 227 -48.65 -8.15 -10.54
CA TRP A 227 -49.24 -9.28 -11.26
C TRP A 227 -50.15 -10.19 -10.40
N SER A 228 -50.20 -9.99 -9.08
CA SER A 228 -51.02 -10.80 -8.16
C SER A 228 -51.96 -9.91 -7.36
N ARG A 229 -53.28 -10.08 -7.57
CA ARG A 229 -54.31 -9.27 -6.89
C ARG A 229 -54.19 -9.31 -5.36
N ARG A 230 -54.04 -10.51 -4.78
CA ARG A 230 -53.91 -10.70 -3.33
C ARG A 230 -52.59 -10.11 -2.80
N ARG A 231 -51.46 -10.38 -3.46
CA ARG A 231 -50.15 -9.89 -2.98
C ARG A 231 -50.03 -8.39 -3.13
N TRP A 232 -50.57 -7.80 -4.21
CA TRP A 232 -50.62 -6.36 -4.39
C TRP A 232 -51.25 -5.68 -3.18
N ALA A 233 -52.48 -6.07 -2.80
CA ALA A 233 -53.18 -5.48 -1.65
C ALA A 233 -52.50 -5.75 -0.30
N LEU A 234 -51.90 -6.93 -0.09
CA LEU A 234 -51.24 -7.27 1.18
C LEU A 234 -49.89 -6.56 1.37
N THR A 235 -49.20 -6.23 0.28
CA THR A 235 -47.92 -5.48 0.32
C THR A 235 -48.13 -3.97 0.20
N ASP A 236 -49.31 -3.46 0.57
CA ASP A 236 -49.58 -2.03 0.49
C ASP A 236 -48.76 -1.25 1.52
N LYS A 237 -48.17 -0.14 1.09
CA LYS A 237 -47.39 0.74 1.96
C LYS A 237 -48.17 2.04 2.10
N PHE A 238 -48.83 2.22 3.24
CA PHE A 238 -49.59 3.42 3.54
C PHE A 238 -48.63 4.56 3.93
N LEU A 239 -48.03 5.18 2.92
CA LEU A 239 -47.11 6.31 3.07
C LEU A 239 -47.54 7.46 2.17
N VAL A 240 -47.56 8.67 2.73
CA VAL A 240 -47.81 9.91 2.00
C VAL A 240 -46.46 10.60 1.82
N PRO A 241 -45.92 10.72 0.59
CA PRO A 241 -44.65 11.38 0.39
C PRO A 241 -44.74 12.83 0.87
N LYS A 242 -43.79 13.23 1.72
CA LYS A 242 -43.66 14.61 2.19
C LYS A 242 -42.34 15.17 1.68
N SER A 243 -42.42 16.25 0.91
CA SER A 243 -41.24 17.06 0.64
C SER A 243 -40.83 17.79 1.93
N PRO A 244 -39.53 17.87 2.26
CA PRO A 244 -39.09 18.73 3.34
C PRO A 244 -39.54 20.17 3.05
N LYS A 245 -40.33 20.76 3.95
CA LYS A 245 -40.70 22.18 3.82
C LYS A 245 -39.46 23.04 4.10
N PRO A 246 -39.18 24.10 3.31
CA PRO A 246 -38.15 25.04 3.69
C PRO A 246 -38.50 25.60 5.06
N LYS A 247 -37.62 25.42 6.05
CA LYS A 247 -37.71 26.17 7.31
C LYS A 247 -37.64 27.64 6.93
N ASN A 248 -38.51 28.47 7.49
CA ASN A 248 -38.51 29.92 7.32
C ASN A 248 -37.07 30.43 7.36
N THR A 249 -36.51 30.78 6.21
CA THR A 249 -35.35 31.65 6.12
C THR A 249 -35.75 32.93 6.83
N ILE A 250 -35.02 33.26 7.90
CA ILE A 250 -34.98 34.63 8.41
C ILE A 250 -34.68 35.48 7.17
N LYS A 251 -35.58 36.42 6.85
CA LYS A 251 -35.25 37.44 5.87
C LYS A 251 -34.14 38.25 6.51
N ASP A 252 -32.96 38.26 5.90
CA ASP A 252 -31.94 39.26 6.20
C ASP A 252 -32.54 40.62 5.83
N GLU A 253 -33.04 41.33 6.84
CA GLU A 253 -33.25 42.79 6.83
C GLU A 253 -32.15 43.44 7.67
#